data_AF-A0A101CBL7-F1
#
_entry.id   AF-A0A101CBL7-F1
#
_cell.length_a   1.000
_cell.length_b   1.000
_cell.length_c   1.000
_cell.angle_alpha   90.00
_cell.angle_beta   90.00
_cell.angle_gamma   90.00
#
_symmetry.space_group_name_H-M   'P 1'
#
loop_
_entity.id
_entity.type
_entity.pdbx_description
1 polymer ?
#
loop_
_entity_poly.entity_id
_entity_poly.type
_entity_poly.pdbx_seq_one_letter_code
_entity_poly.pdbx_strand_id
1 'polypeptide(L)'
;MFNPTRRNRNIGTENQGVGQNNRLQISIPYGTLKSFYERIEKYQTEIRNINGHDFLFIIEETRENCLHSCSVNDLVKIIQHIPEADYGDMRFIILRQPKRKEEIISQVWGRIIYSFEFENESYPAIILD
;
A
#
# COMPACT_ATOMS: atom_id res chain seq x y z
N MET A 1 -18.30 -41.44 4.66
CA MET A 1 -17.45 -41.75 5.84
C MET A 1 -16.09 -41.12 5.61
N PHE A 2 -15.66 -40.20 6.47
CA PHE A 2 -14.36 -39.51 6.36
C PHE A 2 -13.24 -40.49 6.75
N ASN A 3 -12.28 -40.73 5.85
CA ASN A 3 -11.18 -41.66 6.09
C ASN A 3 -9.86 -40.88 6.28
N PRO A 4 -9.31 -40.82 7.52
CA PRO A 4 -8.12 -40.03 7.83
C PRO A 4 -6.81 -40.60 7.27
N THR A 5 -6.77 -41.87 6.82
CA THR A 5 -5.58 -42.46 6.17
C THR A 5 -5.55 -42.30 4.66
N ARG A 6 -6.60 -41.72 4.04
CA ARG A 6 -6.64 -41.48 2.59
C ARG A 6 -5.71 -40.32 2.22
N ARG A 7 -4.54 -40.64 1.64
CA ARG A 7 -3.66 -39.64 1.02
C ARG A 7 -4.20 -39.21 -0.35
N ASN A 8 -3.97 -37.95 -0.71
CA ASN A 8 -4.28 -37.43 -2.04
C ASN A 8 -3.40 -38.14 -3.08
N ARG A 9 -4.02 -38.72 -4.11
CA ARG A 9 -3.32 -39.47 -5.19
C ARG A 9 -2.39 -38.59 -6.03
N ASN A 10 -2.59 -37.27 -5.98
CA ASN A 10 -1.78 -36.31 -6.72
C ASN A 10 -0.53 -35.86 -5.95
N ILE A 11 -0.29 -36.34 -4.73
CA ILE A 11 0.94 -36.02 -3.97
C ILE A 11 2.16 -36.58 -4.73
N GLY A 12 3.11 -35.71 -5.09
CA GLY A 12 4.32 -36.04 -5.86
C GLY A 12 4.18 -35.94 -7.38
N THR A 13 3.07 -35.39 -7.90
CA THR A 13 2.82 -35.22 -9.34
C THR A 13 2.74 -33.73 -9.72
N GLU A 14 2.84 -33.40 -11.01
CA GLU A 14 2.63 -32.01 -11.50
C GLU A 14 1.22 -31.47 -11.16
N ASN A 15 0.25 -32.37 -11.00
CA ASN A 15 -1.12 -32.04 -10.58
C ASN A 15 -1.25 -31.86 -9.06
N GLN A 16 -0.14 -31.95 -8.30
CA GLN A 16 -0.11 -31.66 -6.87
C GLN A 16 -0.38 -30.18 -6.64
N GLY A 17 -1.40 -29.86 -5.85
CA GLY A 17 -1.77 -28.47 -5.56
C GLY A 17 -2.58 -27.80 -6.67
N VAL A 18 -2.97 -28.49 -7.75
CA VAL A 18 -3.92 -27.97 -8.73
C VAL A 18 -5.35 -28.07 -8.15
N GLY A 19 -5.89 -26.96 -7.65
CA GLY A 19 -7.21 -26.90 -7.02
C GLY A 19 -7.84 -25.50 -7.08
N GLN A 20 -9.16 -25.41 -6.86
CA GLN A 20 -9.95 -24.18 -7.07
C GLN A 20 -9.53 -22.96 -6.23
N ASN A 21 -8.74 -23.15 -5.17
CA ASN A 21 -8.27 -22.10 -4.26
C ASN A 21 -6.74 -21.95 -4.24
N ASN A 22 -6.09 -21.90 -5.41
CA ASN A 22 -4.72 -21.36 -5.55
C ASN A 22 -4.70 -19.83 -5.61
N ARG A 23 -5.66 -19.18 -4.94
CA ARG A 23 -5.72 -17.72 -4.89
C ARG A 23 -4.59 -17.27 -3.99
N LEU A 24 -3.58 -16.66 -4.58
CA LEU A 24 -2.62 -15.86 -3.82
C LEU A 24 -3.46 -14.91 -2.95
N GLN A 25 -3.27 -14.98 -1.63
CA GLN A 25 -3.93 -14.10 -0.66
C GLN A 25 -2.87 -13.23 0.00
N ILE A 26 -3.19 -11.95 0.17
CA ILE A 26 -2.37 -11.03 0.95
C ILE A 26 -2.61 -11.35 2.42
N SER A 27 -1.54 -11.66 3.15
CA SER A 27 -1.62 -12.06 4.54
C SER A 27 -2.11 -10.91 5.43
N ILE A 28 -3.05 -11.21 6.32
CA ILE A 28 -3.46 -10.35 7.43
C ILE A 28 -2.79 -10.89 8.70
N PRO A 29 -1.59 -10.40 9.07
CA PRO A 29 -0.91 -10.80 10.29
C PRO A 29 -1.80 -10.64 11.52
N TYR A 30 -1.69 -11.60 12.43
CA TYR A 30 -2.43 -11.60 13.68
C TYR A 30 -2.00 -10.41 14.56
N GLY A 31 -2.97 -9.70 15.14
CA GLY A 31 -2.71 -8.60 16.07
C GLY A 31 -2.52 -7.21 15.45
N THR A 32 -2.71 -7.05 14.13
CA THR A 32 -2.77 -5.72 13.51
C THR A 32 -4.11 -5.48 12.84
N LEU A 33 -4.70 -4.32 13.11
CA LEU A 33 -5.87 -3.81 12.41
C LEU A 33 -5.50 -3.06 11.13
N LYS A 34 -4.21 -2.78 10.90
CA LYS A 34 -3.75 -2.03 9.75
C LYS A 34 -3.88 -2.86 8.48
N SER A 35 -4.41 -2.24 7.43
CA SER A 35 -4.45 -2.82 6.10
C SER A 35 -3.04 -3.00 5.55
N PHE A 36 -2.85 -3.88 4.56
CA PHE A 36 -1.53 -4.13 3.99
C PHE A 36 -0.89 -2.86 3.38
N TYR A 37 -1.70 -1.93 2.87
CA TYR A 37 -1.25 -0.68 2.28
C TYR A 37 -0.86 0.39 3.30
N GLU A 38 -1.22 0.21 4.58
CA GLU A 38 -0.84 1.12 5.68
C GLU A 38 0.49 0.72 6.34
N ARG A 39 1.06 -0.41 5.94
CA ARG A 39 2.29 -0.95 6.50
C ARG A 39 3.47 -0.47 5.65
N ILE A 40 3.98 0.69 6.00
CA ILE A 40 5.18 1.29 5.41
C ILE A 40 6.38 0.82 6.25
N GLU A 41 7.41 0.26 5.61
CA GLU A 41 8.58 -0.28 6.32
C GLU A 41 9.71 0.74 6.40
N LYS A 42 10.57 0.79 5.38
CA LYS A 42 11.69 1.73 5.32
C LYS A 42 11.26 2.96 4.55
N TYR A 43 11.26 4.11 5.20
CA TYR A 43 10.81 5.34 4.59
C TYR A 43 11.68 6.54 4.99
N GLN A 44 11.57 7.58 4.19
CA GLN A 44 12.04 8.94 4.48
C GLN A 44 10.82 9.86 4.56
N THR A 45 10.90 10.87 5.41
CA THR A 45 9.84 11.88 5.54
C THR A 45 10.33 13.25 5.11
N GLU A 46 9.43 14.01 4.47
CA GLU A 46 9.71 15.38 4.05
C GLU A 46 8.46 16.25 4.25
N ILE A 47 8.60 17.40 4.91
CA ILE A 47 7.50 18.34 5.13
C ILE A 47 7.55 19.43 4.08
N ARG A 48 6.41 19.73 3.44
CA ARG A 48 6.27 20.83 2.48
C ARG A 48 5.03 21.65 2.80
N ASN A 49 5.23 22.96 2.95
CA ASN A 49 4.12 23.92 3.00
C ASN A 49 3.68 24.26 1.57
N ILE A 50 2.41 24.01 1.25
CA ILE A 50 1.81 24.28 -0.06
C ILE A 50 0.50 25.03 0.19
N ASN A 51 0.35 26.23 -0.37
CA ASN A 51 -0.83 27.08 -0.17
C ASN A 51 -1.20 27.21 1.33
N GLY A 52 -0.20 27.48 2.19
CA GLY A 52 -0.42 27.62 3.64
C GLY A 52 -0.74 26.32 4.40
N HIS A 53 -0.86 25.18 3.71
CA HIS A 53 -1.12 23.88 4.31
C HIS A 53 0.16 23.02 4.38
N ASP A 54 0.40 22.38 5.52
CA ASP A 54 1.56 21.51 5.72
C ASP A 54 1.26 20.07 5.29
N PHE A 55 1.92 19.62 4.23
CA PHE A 55 1.89 18.23 3.78
C PHE A 55 3.13 17.49 4.26
N LEU A 56 2.93 16.31 4.83
CA LEU A 56 3.99 15.36 5.16
C LEU A 56 4.04 14.29 4.06
N PHE A 57 5.13 14.31 3.31
CA PHE A 57 5.47 13.29 2.34
C PHE A 57 6.17 12.14 3.05
N ILE A 58 5.68 10.92 2.84
CA ILE A 58 6.29 9.68 3.36
C ILE A 58 6.71 8.85 2.15
N ILE A 59 8.01 8.69 1.98
CA ILE A 59 8.62 8.10 0.78
C ILE A 59 9.22 6.75 1.15
N GLU A 60 8.57 5.68 0.72
CA GLU A 60 9.07 4.32 0.93
C GLU A 60 10.30 4.06 0.05
N GLU A 61 11.28 3.33 0.58
CA GLU A 61 12.47 2.91 -0.16
C GLU A 61 12.07 2.05 -1.36
N THR A 62 12.60 2.40 -2.54
CA THR A 62 12.36 1.66 -3.78
C THR A 62 12.98 0.27 -3.71
N ARG A 63 12.27 -0.74 -4.24
CA ARG A 63 12.83 -2.09 -4.41
C ARG A 63 13.69 -2.19 -5.66
N GLU A 64 14.48 -3.26 -5.73
CA GLU A 64 15.27 -3.60 -6.92
C GLU A 64 14.36 -3.68 -8.15
N ASN A 65 14.65 -2.85 -9.17
CA ASN A 65 13.87 -2.67 -10.41
C ASN A 65 12.54 -1.91 -10.28
N CYS A 66 12.28 -1.24 -9.16
CA CYS A 66 11.12 -0.35 -9.01
C CYS A 66 11.57 1.12 -8.92
N LEU A 67 10.67 2.03 -9.29
CA LEU A 67 10.88 3.47 -9.18
C LEU A 67 9.59 4.17 -8.79
N HIS A 68 9.70 5.33 -8.14
CA HIS A 68 8.57 6.22 -7.95
C HIS A 68 8.31 6.99 -9.25
N SER A 69 7.07 6.95 -9.75
CA SER A 69 6.72 7.56 -11.04
C SER A 69 6.79 9.09 -11.03
N CYS A 70 6.76 9.71 -9.84
CA CYS A 70 6.83 11.14 -9.66
C CYS A 70 7.73 11.48 -8.48
N SER A 71 8.35 12.66 -8.53
CA SER A 71 9.09 13.20 -7.39
C SER A 71 8.17 14.03 -6.49
N VAL A 72 8.61 14.27 -5.25
CA VAL A 72 7.92 15.21 -4.33
C VAL A 72 7.74 16.58 -4.99
N ASN A 73 8.73 17.07 -5.73
CA ASN A 73 8.64 18.37 -6.40
C ASN A 73 7.58 18.40 -7.51
N ASP A 74 7.35 17.28 -8.21
CA ASP A 74 6.30 17.20 -9.23
C ASP A 74 4.92 17.23 -8.57
N LEU A 75 4.75 16.49 -7.47
CA LEU A 75 3.52 16.50 -6.68
C LEU A 75 3.23 17.89 -6.11
N VAL A 76 4.25 18.57 -5.57
CA VAL A 76 4.12 19.94 -5.07
C VAL A 76 3.58 20.87 -6.15
N LYS A 77 4.13 20.81 -7.38
CA LYS A 77 3.64 21.64 -8.49
C LYS A 77 2.19 21.36 -8.84
N ILE A 78 1.77 20.10 -8.83
CA ILE A 78 0.38 19.72 -9.11
C ILE A 78 -0.55 20.26 -8.02
N ILE A 79 -0.20 20.04 -6.74
CA ILE A 79 -1.03 20.43 -5.59
C ILE A 79 -1.16 21.94 -5.46
N GLN A 80 -0.13 22.71 -5.85
CA GLN A 80 -0.19 24.17 -5.88
C GLN A 80 -1.36 24.71 -6.70
N HIS A 81 -1.82 23.98 -7.72
CA HIS A 81 -2.95 24.36 -8.56
C HIS A 81 -4.31 23.92 -8.01
N ILE A 82 -4.34 23.18 -6.90
CA ILE A 82 -5.57 22.71 -6.26
C ILE A 82 -6.00 23.74 -5.19
N PRO A 83 -7.28 24.17 -5.17
CA PRO A 83 -7.82 25.02 -4.12
C PRO A 83 -7.74 24.35 -2.73
N GLU A 84 -7.44 25.13 -1.69
CA GLU A 84 -7.40 24.66 -0.30
C GLU A 84 -8.69 23.95 0.16
N ALA A 85 -9.84 24.40 -0.36
CA ALA A 85 -11.14 23.82 -0.05
C ALA A 85 -11.30 22.36 -0.52
N ASP A 86 -10.53 21.92 -1.52
CA ASP A 86 -10.68 20.60 -2.14
C ASP A 86 -9.92 19.50 -1.40
N TYR A 87 -8.80 19.84 -0.74
CA TYR A 87 -8.03 18.87 0.05
C TYR A 87 -8.29 18.94 1.56
N GLY A 88 -8.93 20.00 2.07
CA GLY A 88 -9.36 20.09 3.47
C GLY A 88 -8.23 19.79 4.45
N ASP A 89 -8.46 18.85 5.37
CA ASP A 89 -7.50 18.45 6.41
C ASP A 89 -6.48 17.38 5.96
N MET A 90 -6.37 17.14 4.65
CA MET A 90 -5.45 16.12 4.13
C MET A 90 -3.99 16.49 4.40
N ARG A 91 -3.30 15.65 5.17
CA ARG A 91 -1.93 15.93 5.61
C ARG A 91 -0.90 15.00 5.00
N PHE A 92 -1.26 13.73 4.76
CA PHE A 92 -0.29 12.71 4.40
C PHE A 92 -0.30 12.40 2.91
N ILE A 93 0.88 12.38 2.29
CA ILE A 93 1.08 11.91 0.93
C ILE A 93 2.15 10.83 0.96
N ILE A 94 1.76 9.61 0.64
CA ILE A 94 2.62 8.43 0.73
C ILE A 94 3.02 7.99 -0.67
N LEU A 95 4.32 7.94 -0.93
CA LEU A 95 4.92 7.29 -2.09
C LEU A 95 5.33 5.88 -1.66
N ARG A 96 4.48 4.90 -1.95
CA ARG A 96 4.56 3.52 -1.49
C ARG A 96 5.13 2.62 -2.57
N GLN A 97 5.63 1.45 -2.19
CA GLN A 97 6.08 0.41 -3.11
C GLN A 97 5.29 -0.90 -2.88
N PRO A 98 4.32 -1.25 -3.75
CA PRO A 98 3.46 -2.42 -3.55
C PRO A 98 4.26 -3.72 -3.56
N LYS A 99 3.93 -4.69 -2.69
CA LYS A 99 4.57 -6.03 -2.65
C LYS A 99 4.19 -6.87 -3.85
N ARG A 100 5.05 -7.82 -4.26
CA ARG A 100 4.80 -8.70 -5.42
C ARG A 100 3.42 -9.38 -5.42
N LYS A 101 2.91 -9.76 -4.25
CA LYS A 101 1.54 -10.31 -4.14
C LYS A 101 0.46 -9.24 -4.39
N GLU A 102 0.69 -8.03 -3.91
CA GLU A 102 -0.23 -6.91 -4.05
C GLU A 102 -0.29 -6.41 -5.48
N GLU A 103 0.85 -6.37 -6.19
CA GLU A 103 0.92 -6.08 -7.63
C GLU A 103 0.06 -7.06 -8.44
N ILE A 104 0.00 -8.33 -8.05
CA ILE A 104 -0.78 -9.36 -8.76
C ILE A 104 -2.28 -9.29 -8.42
N ILE A 105 -2.62 -9.00 -7.16
CA ILE A 105 -3.98 -9.19 -6.63
C ILE A 105 -4.75 -7.86 -6.51
N SER A 106 -4.07 -6.74 -6.29
CA SER A 106 -4.66 -5.46 -5.91
C SER A 106 -3.93 -4.26 -6.52
N GLN A 107 -3.62 -4.36 -7.82
CA GLN A 107 -2.95 -3.29 -8.56
C GLN A 107 -3.84 -2.05 -8.65
N VAL A 108 -3.31 -0.91 -8.19
CA VAL A 108 -3.88 0.43 -8.37
C VAL A 108 -2.75 1.43 -8.57
N TRP A 109 -3.07 2.64 -9.01
CA TRP A 109 -2.11 3.74 -9.07
C TRP A 109 -2.09 4.57 -7.77
N GLY A 110 -3.16 4.50 -6.99
CA GLY A 110 -3.23 5.19 -5.72
C GLY A 110 -4.54 4.98 -4.98
N ARG A 111 -4.58 5.45 -3.73
CA ARG A 111 -5.69 5.30 -2.79
C ARG A 111 -5.87 6.56 -1.97
N ILE A 112 -7.11 6.88 -1.63
CA ILE A 112 -7.44 7.89 -0.61
C ILE A 112 -7.88 7.13 0.64
N ILE A 113 -7.26 7.46 1.77
CA ILE A 113 -7.57 6.89 3.09
C ILE A 113 -7.97 8.04 4.01
N TYR A 114 -9.22 8.07 4.47
CA TYR A 114 -9.72 9.19 5.28
C TYR A 114 -9.21 9.21 6.72
N SER A 115 -8.72 8.07 7.23
CA SER A 115 -8.11 7.96 8.55
C SER A 115 -6.89 7.07 8.43
N PHE A 116 -5.73 7.70 8.22
CA PHE A 116 -4.44 7.03 8.14
C PHE A 116 -3.65 7.33 9.40
N GLU A 117 -3.21 6.28 10.10
CA GLU A 117 -2.46 6.42 11.35
C GLU A 117 -0.95 6.30 11.10
N PHE A 118 -0.24 7.39 11.33
CA PHE A 118 1.21 7.51 11.19
C PHE A 118 1.81 8.23 12.40
N GLU A 119 2.81 7.62 13.05
CA GLU A 119 3.52 8.21 14.21
C GLU A 119 2.61 8.79 15.31
N ASN A 120 1.51 8.10 15.63
CA ASN A 120 0.46 8.48 16.59
C ASN A 120 -0.43 9.68 16.17
N GLU A 121 -0.32 10.12 14.94
CA GLU A 121 -1.23 11.09 14.32
C GLU A 121 -2.19 10.39 13.35
N SER A 122 -3.43 10.88 13.27
CA SER A 122 -4.42 10.37 12.32
C SER A 122 -4.97 11.51 11.46
N TYR A 123 -4.70 11.42 10.17
CA TYR A 123 -5.16 12.38 9.17
C TYR A 123 -5.55 11.67 7.87
N PRO A 124 -6.33 12.32 6.99
CA PRO A 124 -6.53 11.83 5.65
C PRO A 124 -5.21 11.77 4.87
N ALA A 125 -5.11 10.75 4.04
CA ALA A 125 -3.91 10.43 3.28
C ALA A 125 -4.21 10.06 1.83
N ILE A 126 -3.29 10.41 0.94
CA ILE A 126 -3.19 9.82 -0.40
C ILE A 126 -1.99 8.88 -0.42
N ILE A 127 -2.21 7.67 -0.92
CA ILE A 127 -1.15 6.70 -1.20
C ILE A 127 -1.00 6.62 -2.72
N LEU A 128 0.22 6.71 -3.21
CA LEU A 128 0.62 6.50 -4.60
C LEU A 128 1.53 5.27 -4.64
N ASP A 129 1.18 4.28 -5.44
CA ASP A 129 1.91 3.00 -5.58
C ASP A 129 2.85 3.00 -6.81
#